data_AF-A0A932GCD8-F1
#
_entry.id   AF-A0A932GCD8-F1
#
_cell.length_a   1.000
_cell.length_b   1.000
_cell.length_c   1.000
_cell.angle_alpha   90.00
_cell.angle_beta   90.00
_cell.angle_gamma   90.00
#
_symmetry.space_group_name_H-M   'P 1'
#
loop_
_entity.id
_entity.type
_entity.pdbx_description
1 polymer ?
#
loop_
_entity_poly.entity_id
_entity_poly.type
_entity_poly.pdbx_seq_one_letter_code
_entity_poly.pdbx_strand_id
1 'polypeptide(L)'
;MPETVGRGLRALAVSAVAATYVLIVAGAVVRVTGSGLGCGDHWPLCNGYLIPIFDLPTLIEWSHRLAAGLVSLLMLAIVALALWKYRSLAAVMRPLLVAGALLIWQIVLGAITVKMDLSPTVVALHLATALAYFAAMLTVVVVTFR
;
A
#
# COMPACT_ATOMS: atom_id res chain seq x y z
N MET A 1 -9.08 0.03 32.25
CA MET A 1 -7.61 -0.15 32.11
C MET A 1 -7.32 -0.10 30.62
N PRO A 2 -6.34 0.66 30.12
CA PRO A 2 -6.01 0.57 28.69
C PRO A 2 -5.55 -0.87 28.46
N GLU A 3 -6.31 -1.63 27.67
CA GLU A 3 -5.81 -2.92 27.22
C GLU A 3 -4.56 -2.65 26.40
N THR A 4 -3.40 -2.95 26.98
CA THR A 4 -2.12 -2.71 26.32
C THR A 4 -2.09 -3.54 25.03
N VAL A 5 -2.04 -2.87 23.88
CA VAL A 5 -1.98 -3.55 22.58
C VAL A 5 -0.74 -4.45 22.55
N GLY A 6 -0.93 -5.71 22.19
CA GLY A 6 0.14 -6.71 22.21
C GLY A 6 1.27 -6.38 21.23
N ARG A 7 2.51 -6.81 21.57
CA ARG A 7 3.72 -6.58 20.77
C ARG A 7 3.59 -7.02 19.30
N GLY A 8 2.80 -8.06 19.02
CA GLY A 8 2.56 -8.55 17.66
C GLY A 8 1.87 -7.54 16.74
N LEU A 9 0.77 -6.91 17.17
CA LEU A 9 0.07 -5.90 16.35
C LEU A 9 0.94 -4.66 16.16
N ARG A 10 1.66 -4.24 17.21
CA ARG A 10 2.61 -3.13 17.15
C ARG A 10 3.72 -3.38 16.13
N ALA A 11 4.35 -4.56 16.17
CA ALA A 11 5.41 -4.92 15.24
C ALA A 11 4.90 -4.94 13.80
N LEU A 12 3.73 -5.54 13.54
CA LEU A 12 3.12 -5.54 12.20
C LEU A 12 2.81 -4.11 11.70
N ALA A 13 2.23 -3.26 12.54
CA ALA A 13 1.91 -1.88 12.18
C ALA A 13 3.17 -1.06 11.87
N VAL A 14 4.23 -1.20 12.66
CA VAL A 14 5.53 -0.54 12.40
C VAL A 14 6.14 -1.04 11.09
N SER A 15 6.15 -2.35 10.86
CA SER A 15 6.62 -2.93 9.60
C SER A 15 5.83 -2.43 8.40
N ALA A 16 4.51 -2.27 8.54
CA ALA A 16 3.65 -1.78 7.47
C ALA A 16 3.94 -0.30 7.14
N VAL A 17 4.14 0.55 8.15
CA VAL A 17 4.56 1.94 7.94
C VAL A 17 5.90 1.99 7.20
N ALA A 18 6.90 1.25 7.67
CA ALA A 18 8.22 1.21 7.05
C ALA A 18 8.16 0.71 5.59
N ALA A 19 7.44 -0.39 5.33
CA ALA A 19 7.26 -0.94 3.99
C ALA A 19 6.48 0.01 3.07
N THR A 20 5.46 0.70 3.58
CA THR A 20 4.70 1.69 2.81
C THR A 20 5.57 2.89 2.42
N TYR A 21 6.43 3.37 3.33
CA TYR A 21 7.38 4.43 3.00
C TYR A 21 8.32 4.03 1.86
N VAL A 22 8.91 2.83 1.95
CA VAL A 22 9.75 2.27 0.88
C VAL A 22 8.97 2.12 -0.42
N LEU A 23 7.71 1.69 -0.36
CA LEU A 23 6.84 1.55 -1.54
C LEU A 23 6.55 2.90 -2.22
N ILE A 24 6.33 3.97 -1.44
CA ILE A 24 6.14 5.33 -1.97
C ILE A 24 7.41 5.79 -2.70
N VAL A 25 8.59 5.55 -2.11
CA VAL A 25 9.87 5.85 -2.76
C VAL A 25 10.04 5.03 -4.05
N ALA A 26 9.71 3.74 -4.02
CA ALA A 26 9.74 2.90 -5.23
C ALA A 26 8.78 3.42 -6.31
N GLY A 27 7.59 3.91 -5.95
CA GLY A 27 6.67 4.55 -6.90
C GLY A 27 7.25 5.83 -7.50
N ALA A 28 7.96 6.63 -6.71
CA ALA A 28 8.71 7.78 -7.22
C ALA A 28 9.82 7.34 -8.19
N VAL A 29 10.54 6.27 -7.89
CA VAL A 29 11.54 5.68 -8.81
C VAL A 29 10.89 5.32 -10.15
N VAL A 30 9.79 4.56 -10.15
CA VAL A 30 9.02 4.20 -11.37
C VAL A 30 8.70 5.43 -12.22
N ARG A 31 8.29 6.54 -11.58
CA ARG A 31 7.96 7.78 -12.27
C ARG A 31 9.19 8.47 -12.86
N VAL A 32 10.26 8.63 -12.09
CA VAL A 32 11.44 9.40 -12.55
C VAL A 32 12.26 8.63 -13.60
N THR A 33 12.21 7.30 -13.60
CA THR A 33 12.85 6.47 -14.62
C THR A 33 12.01 6.30 -15.89
N GLY A 34 10.80 6.86 -15.93
CA GLY A 34 9.88 6.70 -17.06
C GLY A 34 9.32 5.28 -17.20
N SER A 35 9.40 4.46 -16.15
CA SER A 35 9.03 3.04 -16.18
C SER A 35 7.56 2.77 -15.88
N GLY A 36 6.71 3.79 -15.78
CA GLY A 36 5.30 3.64 -15.38
C GLY A 36 4.41 2.86 -16.36
N LEU A 37 4.90 2.54 -17.57
CA LEU A 37 4.25 1.70 -18.56
C LEU A 37 5.16 0.55 -19.03
N GLY A 38 6.13 0.13 -18.22
CA GLY A 38 6.98 -1.03 -18.51
C GLY A 38 6.19 -2.34 -18.67
N CYS A 39 5.08 -2.49 -17.95
CA CYS A 39 4.13 -3.60 -18.08
C CYS A 39 3.10 -3.43 -19.21
N GLY A 40 3.22 -2.36 -20.00
CA GLY A 40 2.20 -1.91 -20.95
C GLY A 40 0.92 -1.46 -20.24
N ASP A 41 -0.21 -1.57 -20.94
CA ASP A 41 -1.53 -1.25 -20.37
C ASP A 41 -2.11 -2.40 -19.52
N HIS A 42 -1.39 -3.51 -19.39
CA HIS A 42 -1.85 -4.69 -18.67
C HIS A 42 -1.89 -4.42 -17.17
N TRP A 43 -3.01 -4.76 -16.56
CA TRP A 43 -3.19 -4.78 -15.12
C TRP A 43 -4.34 -5.76 -14.82
N PRO A 44 -4.20 -6.70 -13.86
CA PRO A 44 -3.11 -6.83 -12.89
C PRO A 44 -1.86 -7.53 -13.41
N LEU A 45 -1.96 -8.24 -14.54
CA LEU A 45 -0.82 -8.90 -15.19
C LEU A 45 0.16 -7.87 -15.79
N CYS A 46 1.37 -8.29 -16.09
CA CYS A 46 2.41 -7.48 -16.73
C CYS A 46 2.77 -8.11 -18.08
N ASN A 47 2.52 -7.41 -19.18
CA ASN A 47 2.67 -7.96 -20.53
C ASN A 47 1.94 -9.31 -20.74
N GLY A 48 0.79 -9.50 -20.09
CA GLY A 48 0.01 -10.74 -20.15
C GLY A 48 0.46 -11.87 -19.22
N TYR A 49 1.55 -11.69 -18.46
CA TYR A 49 2.11 -12.71 -17.57
C TYR A 49 2.15 -12.24 -16.10
N LEU A 50 2.18 -13.21 -15.18
CA LEU A 50 2.42 -12.91 -13.77
C LEU A 50 3.90 -12.59 -13.51
N ILE A 51 4.80 -13.33 -14.18
CA ILE A 51 6.24 -13.08 -14.20
C ILE A 51 6.64 -12.93 -15.68
N PRO A 52 6.85 -11.70 -16.16
CA PRO A 52 7.18 -11.44 -17.57
C PRO A 52 8.68 -11.65 -17.85
N ILE A 53 9.06 -11.54 -19.12
CA ILE A 53 10.46 -11.32 -19.49
C ILE A 53 10.83 -9.90 -19.09
N PHE A 54 11.96 -9.76 -18.41
CA PHE A 54 12.38 -8.49 -17.85
C PHE A 54 13.32 -7.74 -18.80
N ASP A 55 12.87 -6.59 -19.28
CA ASP A 55 13.74 -5.45 -19.52
C ASP A 55 13.74 -4.51 -18.29
N LEU A 56 14.57 -3.47 -18.30
CA LEU A 56 14.73 -2.60 -17.13
C LEU A 56 13.41 -1.88 -16.74
N PRO A 57 12.66 -1.24 -17.67
CA PRO A 57 11.38 -0.63 -17.33
C PRO A 57 10.36 -1.63 -16.77
N THR A 58 10.21 -2.80 -17.39
CA THR A 58 9.30 -3.86 -16.93
C THR A 58 9.67 -4.31 -15.53
N LEU A 59 10.96 -4.54 -15.26
CA LEU A 59 11.44 -4.96 -13.95
C LEU A 59 11.11 -3.93 -12.86
N ILE A 60 11.32 -2.65 -13.13
CA ILE A 60 11.06 -1.56 -12.18
C ILE A 60 9.56 -1.49 -11.84
N GLU A 61 8.69 -1.48 -12.85
CA GLU A 61 7.24 -1.41 -12.61
C GLU A 61 6.70 -2.67 -11.93
N TRP A 62 7.11 -3.84 -12.42
CA TRP A 62 6.69 -5.12 -11.86
C TRP A 62 7.11 -5.27 -10.40
N SER A 63 8.33 -4.84 -10.05
CA SER A 63 8.83 -4.89 -8.66
C SER A 63 8.02 -3.97 -7.75
N HIS A 64 7.62 -2.79 -8.23
CA HIS A 64 6.72 -1.90 -7.48
C HIS A 64 5.34 -2.55 -7.28
N ARG A 65 4.75 -3.16 -8.31
CA ARG A 65 3.46 -3.88 -8.21
C ARG A 65 3.53 -5.06 -7.23
N LEU A 66 4.61 -5.83 -7.26
CA LEU A 66 4.86 -6.92 -6.31
C LEU A 66 4.93 -6.39 -4.88
N ALA A 67 5.73 -5.34 -4.64
CA ALA A 67 5.86 -4.73 -3.32
C ALA A 67 4.52 -4.18 -2.81
N ALA A 68 3.71 -3.57 -3.67
CA ALA A 68 2.35 -3.13 -3.34
C ALA A 68 1.45 -4.30 -2.92
N GLY A 69 1.54 -5.44 -3.62
CA GLY A 69 0.86 -6.67 -3.24
C GLY A 69 1.27 -7.17 -1.85
N LEU A 70 2.57 -7.19 -1.55
CA LEU A 70 3.08 -7.61 -0.24
C LEU A 70 2.64 -6.67 0.90
N VAL A 71 2.66 -5.35 0.68
CA VAL A 71 2.12 -4.37 1.63
C VAL A 71 0.62 -4.58 1.86
N SER A 72 -0.12 -4.93 0.81
CA SER A 72 -1.56 -5.23 0.92
C SER A 72 -1.81 -6.48 1.75
N LEU A 73 -1.02 -7.55 1.56
CA LEU A 73 -1.10 -8.76 2.38
C LEU A 73 -0.76 -8.49 3.85
N LEU A 74 0.24 -7.65 4.11
CA LEU A 74 0.59 -7.22 5.46
C LEU A 74 -0.57 -6.45 6.13
N MET A 75 -1.24 -5.57 5.39
CA MET A 75 -2.43 -4.87 5.87
C MET A 75 -3.59 -5.83 6.17
N LEU A 76 -3.81 -6.84 5.32
CA LEU A 76 -4.80 -7.89 5.59
C LEU A 76 -4.49 -8.66 6.88
N ALA A 77 -3.22 -8.99 7.12
CA ALA A 77 -2.80 -9.65 8.36
C ALA A 77 -3.06 -8.77 9.60
N ILE A 78 -2.78 -7.47 9.51
CA ILE A 78 -3.08 -6.50 10.58
C ILE A 78 -4.59 -6.45 10.87
N VAL A 79 -5.42 -6.32 9.83
CA VAL A 79 -6.88 -6.27 9.96
C VAL A 79 -7.43 -7.57 10.53
N ALA A 80 -6.96 -8.74 10.06
CA ALA A 80 -7.38 -10.03 10.57
C ALA A 80 -7.04 -10.19 12.06
N LEU A 81 -5.83 -9.83 12.48
CA LEU A 81 -5.43 -9.84 13.89
C LEU A 81 -6.26 -8.86 14.72
N ALA A 82 -6.52 -7.66 14.19
CA ALA A 82 -7.34 -6.65 14.85
C ALA A 82 -8.79 -7.11 15.04
N LEU A 83 -9.39 -7.73 14.03
CA LEU A 83 -10.74 -8.29 14.13
C LEU A 83 -10.81 -9.48 15.09
N TRP A 84 -9.77 -10.32 15.12
CA TRP A 84 -9.76 -11.47 16.03
C TRP A 84 -9.61 -11.06 17.49
N LYS A 85 -8.67 -10.15 17.79
CA LYS A 85 -8.27 -9.86 19.17
C LYS A 85 -8.72 -8.49 19.70
N TYR A 86 -8.90 -7.50 18.83
CA TYR A 86 -9.06 -6.10 19.20
C TYR A 86 -10.34 -5.45 18.64
N ARG A 87 -11.32 -6.24 18.19
CA ARG A 87 -12.55 -5.76 17.53
C ARG A 87 -13.39 -4.80 18.37
N SER A 88 -13.33 -4.90 19.70
CA SER A 88 -14.04 -4.02 20.64
C SER A 88 -13.30 -2.70 20.90
N LEU A 89 -12.03 -2.59 20.52
CA LEU A 89 -11.20 -1.41 20.74
C LEU A 89 -11.36 -0.42 19.58
N ALA A 90 -12.33 0.49 19.70
CA ALA A 90 -12.61 1.51 18.69
C ALA A 90 -11.38 2.37 18.33
N ALA A 91 -10.47 2.59 19.28
CA ALA A 91 -9.22 3.33 19.07
C ALA A 91 -8.29 2.65 18.03
N VAL A 92 -8.34 1.31 17.92
CA VAL A 92 -7.59 0.55 16.92
C VAL A 92 -8.42 0.36 15.64
N MET A 93 -9.71 0.03 15.78
CA MET A 93 -10.56 -0.30 14.64
C MET A 93 -10.85 0.91 13.72
N ARG A 94 -11.13 2.10 14.27
CA ARG A 94 -11.44 3.29 13.47
C ARG A 94 -10.32 3.69 12.49
N PRO A 95 -9.05 3.87 12.92
CA PRO A 95 -7.98 4.21 11.98
C PRO A 95 -7.68 3.05 11.01
N LEU A 96 -7.86 1.79 11.41
CA LEU A 96 -7.72 0.65 10.49
C LEU A 96 -8.79 0.62 9.39
N LEU A 97 -10.04 1.00 9.68
CA LEU A 97 -11.08 1.12 8.67
C LEU A 97 -10.74 2.20 7.64
N VAL A 98 -10.24 3.36 8.10
CA VAL A 98 -9.81 4.44 7.22
C VAL A 98 -8.61 4.00 6.37
N ALA A 99 -7.59 3.39 6.97
CA ALA A 99 -6.43 2.87 6.24
C ALA A 99 -6.83 1.79 5.23
N GLY A 100 -7.73 0.88 5.58
CA GLY A 100 -8.24 -0.14 4.68
C GLY A 100 -8.98 0.43 3.48
N ALA A 101 -9.85 1.43 3.69
CA ALA A 101 -10.54 2.13 2.61
C ALA A 101 -9.56 2.88 1.68
N LEU A 102 -8.55 3.53 2.24
CA LEU A 102 -7.52 4.22 1.47
C LEU A 102 -6.66 3.23 0.65
N LEU A 103 -6.36 2.04 1.19
CA LEU A 103 -5.65 1.00 0.46
C LEU A 103 -6.45 0.47 -0.74
N ILE A 104 -7.76 0.28 -0.59
CA ILE A 104 -8.63 -0.08 -1.72
C ILE A 104 -8.56 1.00 -2.80
N TRP A 105 -8.66 2.28 -2.40
CA TRP A 105 -8.51 3.40 -3.33
C TRP A 105 -7.12 3.44 -3.99
N GLN A 106 -6.07 3.09 -3.28
CA GLN A 106 -4.72 2.99 -3.84
C GLN A 106 -4.63 1.95 -4.96
N ILE A 107 -5.16 0.75 -4.74
CA ILE A 107 -5.17 -0.32 -5.74
C ILE A 107 -5.94 0.14 -6.99
N VAL A 108 -7.11 0.75 -6.80
CA VAL A 108 -7.94 1.28 -7.89
C VAL A 108 -7.20 2.40 -8.65
N LEU A 109 -6.66 3.40 -7.96
CA LEU A 109 -5.94 4.51 -8.58
C LEU A 109 -4.66 4.04 -9.28
N GLY A 110 -3.98 3.01 -8.77
CA GLY A 110 -2.82 2.40 -9.43
C GLY A 110 -3.20 1.79 -10.77
N ALA A 111 -4.32 1.04 -10.82
CA ALA A 111 -4.86 0.50 -12.07
C ALA A 111 -5.27 1.61 -13.05
N ILE A 112 -5.97 2.63 -12.57
CA ILE A 112 -6.41 3.78 -13.40
C ILE A 112 -5.20 4.55 -13.94
N THR A 113 -4.13 4.70 -13.16
CA THR A 113 -2.90 5.38 -13.57
C THR A 113 -2.31 4.74 -14.84
N VAL A 114 -2.31 3.40 -14.90
CA VAL A 114 -1.87 2.64 -16.08
C VAL A 114 -2.86 2.80 -17.24
N LYS A 115 -4.17 2.68 -16.96
CA LYS A 115 -5.22 2.76 -18.00
C LYS A 115 -5.45 4.16 -18.57
N MET A 116 -4.93 5.20 -17.93
CA MET A 116 -5.00 6.59 -18.40
C MET A 116 -3.63 7.12 -18.83
N ASP A 117 -2.74 6.24 -19.29
CA ASP A 117 -1.42 6.59 -19.82
C ASP A 117 -0.65 7.57 -18.93
N LEU A 118 -0.65 7.31 -17.62
CA LEU A 118 0.04 8.11 -16.61
C LEU A 118 -0.44 9.57 -16.54
N SER A 119 -1.74 9.81 -16.76
CA SER A 119 -2.40 11.11 -16.59
C SER A 119 -1.88 11.82 -15.33
N PRO A 120 -1.30 13.04 -15.45
CA PRO A 120 -0.66 13.73 -14.32
C PRO A 120 -1.57 13.91 -13.12
N THR A 121 -2.86 14.16 -13.37
CA THR A 121 -3.87 14.30 -12.31
C THR A 121 -4.07 13.01 -11.54
N VAL A 122 -4.18 11.87 -12.24
CA VAL A 122 -4.38 10.56 -11.58
C VAL A 122 -3.13 10.17 -10.80
N VAL A 123 -1.94 10.38 -11.38
CA VAL A 123 -0.66 10.13 -10.68
C VAL A 123 -0.55 10.97 -9.41
N ALA A 124 -0.92 12.26 -9.47
CA ALA A 124 -0.92 13.14 -8.32
C ALA A 124 -1.93 12.70 -7.24
N LEU A 125 -3.14 12.30 -7.65
CA LEU A 125 -4.16 11.75 -6.74
C LEU A 125 -3.70 10.43 -6.10
N HIS A 126 -3.04 9.58 -6.89
CA HIS A 126 -2.46 8.33 -6.40
C HIS A 126 -1.39 8.61 -5.34
N LEU A 127 -0.46 9.54 -5.56
CA LEU A 127 0.51 9.93 -4.53
C LEU A 127 -0.15 10.58 -3.30
N ALA A 128 -1.09 11.50 -3.50
CA ALA A 128 -1.76 12.21 -2.40
C ALA A 128 -2.51 11.24 -1.48
N THR A 129 -3.24 10.28 -2.05
CA THR A 129 -3.95 9.27 -1.28
C THR A 129 -3.01 8.22 -0.66
N ALA A 130 -1.83 7.96 -1.26
CA ALA A 130 -0.80 7.11 -0.65
C ALA A 130 -0.22 7.76 0.61
N LEU A 131 0.00 9.08 0.58
CA LEU A 131 0.43 9.84 1.76
C LEU A 131 -0.65 9.87 2.85
N ALA A 132 -1.92 9.97 2.47
CA ALA A 132 -3.04 9.86 3.40
C ALA A 132 -3.11 8.45 4.05
N TYR A 133 -2.92 7.38 3.25
CA TYR A 133 -2.83 6.01 3.75
C TYR A 133 -1.67 5.86 4.74
N PHE A 134 -0.49 6.41 4.41
CA PHE A 134 0.68 6.40 5.28
C PHE A 134 0.40 7.11 6.61
N ALA A 135 -0.24 8.29 6.59
CA ALA A 135 -0.64 9.01 7.80
C ALA A 135 -1.68 8.23 8.64
N ALA A 136 -2.62 7.55 8.01
CA ALA A 136 -3.57 6.68 8.70
C ALA A 136 -2.84 5.51 9.38
N MET A 137 -1.87 4.88 8.71
CA MET A 137 -1.05 3.82 9.28
C MET A 137 -0.15 4.31 10.43
N LEU A 138 0.40 5.52 10.36
CA LEU A 138 1.09 6.14 11.48
C LEU A 138 0.17 6.31 12.69
N THR A 139 -1.09 6.68 12.45
CA THR A 139 -2.11 6.78 13.52
C THR A 139 -2.35 5.42 14.17
N VAL A 140 -2.46 4.34 13.37
CA VAL A 140 -2.54 2.96 13.88
C VAL A 140 -1.34 2.63 14.77
N VAL A 141 -0.11 2.97 14.34
CA VAL A 141 1.09 2.75 15.14
C VAL A 141 1.00 3.50 16.47
N VAL A 142 0.69 4.80 16.45
CA VAL A 142 0.59 5.64 17.67
C VAL A 142 -0.41 5.07 18.68
N VAL A 143 -1.59 4.61 18.24
CA VAL A 143 -2.58 4.02 19.15
C VAL A 143 -2.12 2.69 19.75
N THR A 144 -1.16 1.98 19.13
CA THR A 144 -0.58 0.76 19.73
C THR A 144 0.44 1.03 20.84
N PHE A 145 0.89 2.28 21.00
CA PHE A 145 1.82 2.71 22.05
C PHE A 145 1.13 3.44 23.22
N ARG A 146 -0.14 3.79 23.06
CA ARG A 146 -0.99 4.35 24.13
C ARG A 146 -1.67 3.24 24.91
#